data_AF-D2UYF7-F1
#
_entry.id   AF-D2UYF7-F1
#
_cell.length_a   1.000
_cell.length_b   1.000
_cell.length_c   1.000
_cell.angle_alpha   90.00
_cell.angle_beta   90.00
_cell.angle_gamma   90.00
#
_symmetry.space_group_name_H-M   'P 1'
#
loop_
_entity.id
_entity.type
_entity.pdbx_description
1 polymer ?
#
loop_
_entity_poly.entity_id
_entity_poly.type
_entity_poly.pdbx_seq_one_letter_code
_entity_poly.pdbx_strand_id
1 'polypeptide(L)'
;MSHKYQKDFSLPNNFQETLRDFTREVLRSQPGNIYRFGYDYFMKLAKEMGESTPVVTAGNNASKVNEEEPEQEYKVVHTNNNDLHTLDESLNASSIKPNEDDYQNISSISIQDKPVSIKSQDKFEDNDVEEEGVDEDPEGGANSAFEGDMLQAIVQISDQELLNIIYNQLSSFGYENLPMDVIKDEIKKVFNYQLPEAIMLFVMAESEISEDGTIEIGQFSQQVTNVLKTIVGVESFMEEINVNEADVVHGLNKMELDEELKAIFERADEGQTGAISFAKFRRELLEADLDLSRREVNIVLSEAESDEHGQVLYEKSINSAHRLLFIANMFDDFCNENDLHF
;
A
#
# COMPACT_ATOMS: atom_id res chain seq x y z
N MET A 1 37.87 21.01 11.62
CA MET A 1 37.45 19.83 12.40
C MET A 1 36.36 19.09 11.61
N SER A 2 36.67 18.43 10.48
CA SER A 2 35.67 17.71 9.65
C SER A 2 36.29 16.57 8.82
N HIS A 3 36.92 15.59 9.48
CA HIS A 3 37.40 14.36 8.83
C HIS A 3 37.08 13.09 9.65
N LYS A 4 36.11 13.15 10.57
CA LYS A 4 35.89 12.07 11.56
C LYS A 4 34.94 10.94 11.11
N TYR A 5 34.47 10.94 9.86
CA TYR A 5 33.47 9.97 9.39
C TYR A 5 33.80 9.25 8.08
N GLN A 6 34.98 9.47 7.49
CA GLN A 6 35.37 8.69 6.32
C GLN A 6 35.94 7.35 6.79
N LYS A 7 35.11 6.30 6.79
CA LYS A 7 35.59 4.92 6.94
C LYS A 7 36.35 4.57 5.66
N ASP A 8 37.64 4.30 5.79
CA ASP A 8 38.44 3.80 4.67
C ASP A 8 37.92 2.42 4.27
N PHE A 9 37.21 2.35 3.15
CA PHE A 9 36.71 1.10 2.59
C PHE A 9 37.82 0.46 1.76
N SER A 10 38.51 -0.52 2.33
CA SER A 10 39.43 -1.37 1.59
C SER A 10 38.67 -2.55 0.99
N LEU A 11 38.75 -2.73 -0.32
CA LEU A 11 38.16 -3.90 -0.99
C LEU A 11 38.82 -5.19 -0.49
N PRO A 12 38.04 -6.27 -0.27
CA PRO A 12 38.58 -7.56 0.10
C PRO A 12 39.57 -8.11 -0.93
N ASN A 13 40.57 -8.84 -0.46
CA ASN A 13 41.46 -9.60 -1.34
C ASN A 13 40.61 -10.57 -2.20
N ASN A 14 40.95 -10.68 -3.49
CA ASN A 14 40.26 -11.52 -4.49
C ASN A 14 38.85 -11.07 -4.92
N PHE A 15 38.37 -9.88 -4.52
CA PHE A 15 37.06 -9.37 -4.94
C PHE A 15 36.83 -9.40 -6.46
N GLN A 16 37.84 -9.03 -7.25
CA GLN A 16 37.75 -9.06 -8.71
C GLN A 16 37.60 -10.48 -9.29
N GLU A 17 38.20 -11.49 -8.64
CA GLU A 17 38.10 -12.88 -9.06
C GLU A 17 36.72 -13.44 -8.73
N THR A 18 36.23 -13.16 -7.51
CA THR A 18 34.89 -13.56 -7.09
C THR A 18 33.79 -12.99 -7.99
N LEU A 19 33.87 -11.70 -8.35
CA LEU A 19 32.90 -11.09 -9.27
C LEU A 19 32.95 -11.72 -10.68
N ARG A 20 34.16 -12.07 -11.15
CA ARG A 20 34.33 -12.72 -12.45
C ARG A 20 33.68 -14.10 -12.46
N ASP A 21 33.87 -14.88 -11.39
CA ASP A 21 33.30 -16.22 -11.29
C ASP A 21 31.79 -16.18 -11.09
N PHE A 22 31.27 -15.23 -10.30
CA PHE A 22 29.84 -14.96 -10.22
C PHE A 22 29.23 -14.65 -11.59
N THR A 23 29.85 -13.73 -12.35
CA THR A 23 29.35 -13.33 -13.68
C THR A 23 29.33 -14.52 -14.65
N ARG A 24 30.34 -15.40 -14.59
CA ARG A 24 30.35 -16.64 -15.40
C ARG A 24 29.20 -17.56 -15.04
N GLU A 25 28.88 -17.68 -13.75
CA GLU A 25 27.82 -18.57 -13.31
C GLU A 25 26.42 -18.03 -13.64
N VAL A 26 26.23 -16.70 -13.59
CA VAL A 26 25.01 -16.04 -14.08
C VAL A 26 24.84 -16.28 -15.58
N LEU A 27 25.90 -16.08 -16.38
CA LEU A 27 25.86 -16.30 -17.83
C LEU A 27 25.62 -17.78 -18.19
N ARG A 28 26.09 -18.71 -17.35
CA ARG A 28 25.91 -20.15 -17.54
C ARG A 28 24.49 -20.60 -17.18
N SER A 29 23.97 -20.12 -16.06
CA SER A 29 22.70 -20.60 -15.49
C SER A 29 21.48 -19.83 -16.01
N GLN A 30 21.68 -18.62 -16.53
CA GLN A 30 20.61 -17.74 -17.02
C GLN A 30 19.40 -17.68 -16.05
N PRO A 31 19.62 -17.34 -14.76
CA PRO A 31 18.57 -17.40 -13.75
C PRO A 31 17.51 -16.32 -14.00
N GLY A 32 16.24 -16.64 -13.74
CA GLY A 32 15.12 -15.68 -13.87
C GLY A 32 15.20 -14.52 -12.86
N ASN A 33 15.85 -14.73 -11.71
CA ASN A 33 16.11 -13.68 -10.72
C ASN A 33 17.60 -13.68 -10.33
N ILE A 34 18.34 -12.71 -10.84
CA ILE A 34 19.80 -12.59 -10.65
C ILE A 34 20.15 -12.27 -9.19
N TYR A 35 19.27 -11.57 -8.45
CA TYR A 35 19.52 -11.19 -7.06
C TYR A 35 19.44 -12.38 -6.11
N ARG A 36 18.38 -13.18 -6.23
CA ARG A 36 18.26 -14.43 -5.47
C ARG A 36 19.43 -15.37 -5.76
N PHE A 37 19.77 -15.50 -7.05
CA PHE A 37 20.90 -16.30 -7.49
C PHE A 37 22.24 -15.79 -6.91
N GLY A 38 22.44 -14.48 -6.88
CA GLY A 38 23.61 -13.84 -6.25
C GLY A 38 23.69 -14.11 -4.76
N TYR A 39 22.60 -13.91 -4.03
CA TYR A 39 22.52 -14.19 -2.60
C TYR A 39 22.93 -15.65 -2.29
N ASP A 40 22.32 -16.61 -2.98
CA ASP A 40 22.61 -18.04 -2.78
C ASP A 40 24.07 -18.37 -3.14
N TYR A 41 24.60 -17.79 -4.22
CA TYR A 41 25.99 -17.96 -4.64
C TYR A 41 26.99 -17.45 -3.59
N PHE A 42 26.79 -16.23 -3.07
CA PHE A 42 27.70 -15.64 -2.09
C PHE A 42 27.55 -16.26 -0.70
N MET A 43 26.35 -16.68 -0.29
CA MET A 43 26.15 -17.43 0.96
C MET A 43 26.86 -18.78 0.92
N LYS A 44 26.78 -19.49 -0.21
CA LYS A 44 27.54 -20.73 -0.42
C LYS A 44 29.04 -20.49 -0.35
N LEU A 45 29.53 -19.45 -1.02
CA LEU A 45 30.95 -19.10 -1.03
C LEU A 45 31.45 -18.73 0.38
N ALA A 46 30.67 -17.96 1.14
CA ALA A 46 31.00 -17.60 2.52
C ALA A 46 31.09 -18.84 3.43
N LYS A 47 30.20 -19.82 3.24
CA LYS A 47 30.24 -21.10 3.96
C LYS A 47 31.48 -21.93 3.60
N GLU A 48 31.84 -21.98 2.32
CA GLU A 48 33.03 -22.69 1.84
C GLU A 48 34.35 -22.03 2.30
N MET A 49 34.38 -20.70 2.39
CA MET A 49 35.51 -19.96 2.94
C MET A 49 35.63 -20.10 4.47
N GLY A 50 34.51 -20.33 5.18
CA GLY A 50 34.49 -20.61 6.61
C GLY A 50 35.07 -21.98 7.00
N GLU A 51 35.10 -22.95 6.08
CA GLU A 51 35.57 -24.33 6.34
C GLU A 51 37.03 -24.60 5.91
N SER A 52 37.73 -23.61 5.33
CA SER A 52 39.11 -23.79 4.85
C SER A 52 40.07 -22.73 5.38
N THR A 53 40.74 -23.01 6.50
CA THR A 53 41.97 -22.29 6.88
C THR A 53 43.21 -22.97 6.29
N PRO A 54 44.19 -22.17 5.86
CA PRO A 54 45.52 -22.37 6.40
C PRO A 54 46.12 -21.07 6.98
N VAL A 55 46.37 -21.13 8.28
CA VAL A 55 47.55 -20.67 9.06
C VAL A 55 48.15 -19.25 8.82
N VAL A 56 48.43 -18.60 9.97
CA VAL A 56 49.39 -17.49 10.27
C VAL A 56 48.72 -16.09 10.33
N THR A 57 48.66 -15.29 11.41
CA THR A 57 49.29 -15.28 12.76
C THR A 57 48.38 -14.55 13.76
N ALA A 58 48.53 -14.94 15.03
CA ALA A 58 48.03 -14.39 16.29
C ALA A 58 47.73 -12.88 16.39
N GLY A 59 46.63 -12.58 17.07
CA GLY A 59 46.29 -11.28 17.64
C GLY A 59 45.08 -11.41 18.57
N ASN A 60 45.33 -11.83 19.81
CA ASN A 60 44.37 -12.03 20.90
C ASN A 60 43.30 -10.93 21.00
N ASN A 61 42.04 -11.33 21.20
CA ASN A 61 41.31 -11.00 22.43
C ASN A 61 40.01 -11.77 22.53
N ALA A 62 39.88 -12.49 23.65
CA ALA A 62 38.70 -13.21 24.06
C ALA A 62 37.65 -12.25 24.61
N SER A 63 36.40 -12.40 24.17
CA SER A 63 35.21 -12.10 24.96
C SER A 63 34.12 -13.07 24.56
N LYS A 64 33.80 -13.97 25.50
CA LYS A 64 32.65 -14.86 25.50
C LYS A 64 31.37 -14.02 25.59
N VAL A 65 30.42 -14.24 24.70
CA VAL A 65 29.00 -14.02 24.93
C VAL A 65 28.25 -15.22 24.32
N ASN A 66 27.32 -15.76 25.10
CA ASN A 66 26.53 -16.95 24.79
C ASN A 66 25.64 -16.72 23.57
N GLU A 67 25.73 -17.64 22.61
CA GLU A 67 24.74 -17.88 21.56
C GLU A 67 23.76 -18.96 22.06
N GLU A 68 22.48 -18.61 22.09
CA GLU A 68 21.37 -19.56 22.00
C GLU A 68 20.51 -19.05 20.84
N GLU A 69 20.68 -19.64 19.65
CA GLU A 69 19.70 -19.57 18.56
C GLU A 69 19.07 -20.96 18.36
N PRO A 70 17.75 -21.05 18.12
CA PRO A 70 17.12 -22.29 17.70
C PRO A 70 17.21 -22.45 16.18
N GLU A 71 17.72 -23.61 15.75
CA GLU A 71 17.69 -24.07 14.36
C GLU A 71 16.23 -24.23 13.90
N GLN A 72 15.81 -23.50 12.85
CA GLN A 72 14.60 -23.82 12.10
C GLN A 72 14.97 -24.45 10.76
N GLU A 73 14.63 -25.73 10.66
CA GLU A 73 14.82 -26.63 9.54
C GLU A 73 13.85 -26.27 8.40
N TYR A 74 14.32 -25.56 7.37
CA TYR A 74 13.51 -25.29 6.18
C TYR A 74 13.50 -26.51 5.25
N LYS A 75 12.32 -27.12 5.10
CA LYS A 75 12.04 -28.18 4.13
C LYS A 75 12.05 -27.63 2.70
N VAL A 76 12.89 -28.22 1.86
CA VAL A 76 12.95 -27.97 0.41
C VAL A 76 11.80 -28.70 -0.29
N VAL A 77 10.92 -27.95 -0.97
CA VAL A 77 9.96 -28.51 -1.95
C VAL A 77 10.51 -28.24 -3.34
N HIS A 78 10.84 -29.31 -4.07
CA HIS A 78 11.18 -29.23 -5.49
C HIS A 78 9.90 -29.10 -6.32
N THR A 79 9.78 -28.04 -7.11
CA THR A 79 8.88 -28.00 -8.27
C THR A 79 9.69 -27.96 -9.55
N ASN A 80 9.73 -29.13 -10.21
CA ASN A 80 10.13 -29.25 -11.62
C ASN A 80 9.02 -28.63 -12.47
N ASN A 81 9.35 -27.74 -13.39
CA ASN A 81 8.53 -27.48 -14.57
C ASN A 81 9.45 -27.16 -15.77
N ASN A 82 9.79 -28.21 -16.52
CA ASN A 82 9.93 -28.11 -17.95
C ASN A 82 8.52 -28.26 -18.53
N ASP A 83 8.05 -27.30 -19.31
CA ASP A 83 7.49 -27.60 -20.62
C ASP A 83 7.27 -26.31 -21.42
N LEU A 84 8.21 -26.12 -22.34
CA LEU A 84 8.21 -25.14 -23.40
C LEU A 84 7.41 -25.73 -24.57
N HIS A 85 6.31 -25.12 -24.98
CA HIS A 85 5.72 -25.39 -26.30
C HIS A 85 5.26 -24.12 -27.02
N THR A 86 5.87 -23.97 -28.19
CA THR A 86 5.71 -23.00 -29.28
C THR A 86 4.41 -23.17 -30.07
N LEU A 87 3.77 -22.06 -30.46
CA LEU A 87 3.04 -21.80 -31.73
C LEU A 87 2.92 -20.26 -31.86
N ASP A 88 3.68 -19.56 -32.71
CA ASP A 88 3.64 -19.39 -34.17
C ASP A 88 2.40 -18.66 -34.74
N GLU A 89 2.74 -17.78 -35.69
CA GLU A 89 2.10 -16.59 -36.25
C GLU A 89 0.72 -16.78 -36.94
N SER A 90 -0.14 -15.75 -36.86
CA SER A 90 -0.75 -15.17 -38.07
C SER A 90 -1.42 -13.81 -37.83
N LEU A 91 -1.01 -12.87 -38.68
CA LEU A 91 -1.44 -11.49 -38.94
C LEU A 91 -2.97 -11.26 -38.99
N ASN A 92 -3.43 -10.09 -38.53
CA ASN A 92 -4.16 -9.17 -39.42
C ASN A 92 -4.34 -7.75 -38.85
N ALA A 93 -3.99 -6.77 -39.68
CA ALA A 93 -4.22 -5.36 -39.50
C ALA A 93 -5.59 -4.96 -40.04
N SER A 94 -6.29 -4.04 -39.37
CA SER A 94 -7.27 -3.17 -40.02
C SER A 94 -7.49 -1.89 -39.23
N SER A 95 -7.00 -0.81 -39.80
CA SER A 95 -7.26 0.59 -39.48
C SER A 95 -8.74 0.93 -39.62
N ILE A 96 -9.33 1.57 -38.60
CA ILE A 96 -10.56 2.37 -38.75
C ILE A 96 -10.42 3.66 -37.90
N LYS A 97 -10.29 4.79 -38.58
CA LYS A 97 -10.78 6.13 -38.21
C LYS A 97 -11.74 6.56 -39.33
N PRO A 98 -12.57 7.62 -39.25
CA PRO A 98 -12.89 8.53 -38.13
C PRO A 98 -14.43 8.72 -37.96
N ASN A 99 -14.87 9.56 -37.00
CA ASN A 99 -15.74 10.70 -37.30
C ASN A 99 -15.87 11.65 -36.10
N GLU A 100 -15.38 12.87 -36.31
CA GLU A 100 -15.80 14.09 -35.63
C GLU A 100 -17.15 14.49 -36.23
N ASP A 101 -18.20 14.61 -35.41
CA ASP A 101 -19.40 15.43 -35.62
C ASP A 101 -20.45 14.99 -34.58
N ASP A 102 -20.44 15.60 -33.39
CA ASP A 102 -21.64 15.75 -32.54
C ASP A 102 -21.33 16.66 -31.33
N TYR A 103 -21.17 17.95 -31.61
CA TYR A 103 -21.27 19.01 -30.60
C TYR A 103 -22.07 20.16 -31.18
N GLN A 104 -23.42 20.11 -31.13
CA GLN A 104 -24.30 21.31 -31.16
C GLN A 104 -25.70 21.01 -30.59
N ASN A 105 -25.89 21.34 -29.31
CA ASN A 105 -27.13 21.72 -28.60
C ASN A 105 -26.82 21.43 -27.14
N ILE A 106 -26.68 22.38 -26.22
CA ILE A 106 -27.78 23.14 -25.64
C ILE A 106 -27.24 24.51 -25.18
N SER A 107 -27.77 25.60 -25.75
CA SER A 107 -27.68 26.93 -25.15
C SER A 107 -29.07 27.32 -24.65
N SER A 108 -29.15 27.86 -23.42
CA SER A 108 -30.11 28.86 -22.90
C SER A 108 -30.77 28.49 -21.56
N ILE A 109 -30.06 28.60 -20.44
CA ILE A 109 -30.71 28.95 -19.16
C ILE A 109 -29.95 30.11 -18.53
N SER A 110 -30.60 31.28 -18.58
CA SER A 110 -30.17 32.54 -17.98
C SER A 110 -30.61 32.54 -16.52
N ILE A 111 -29.67 32.54 -15.56
CA ILE A 111 -29.97 32.80 -14.15
C ILE A 111 -29.62 34.26 -13.86
N GLN A 112 -30.65 35.02 -13.50
CA GLN A 112 -30.55 36.42 -13.07
C GLN A 112 -30.12 36.49 -11.61
N ASP A 113 -29.10 37.31 -11.37
CA ASP A 113 -28.68 37.80 -10.06
C ASP A 113 -29.84 38.47 -9.30
N LYS A 114 -30.08 38.00 -8.07
CA LYS A 114 -30.68 38.84 -7.01
C LYS A 114 -29.97 38.57 -5.67
N PRO A 115 -29.42 39.61 -5.01
CA PRO A 115 -28.85 39.48 -3.68
C PRO A 115 -29.96 39.50 -2.62
N VAL A 116 -29.96 38.53 -1.71
CA VAL A 116 -30.82 38.54 -0.51
C VAL A 116 -30.00 39.06 0.67
N SER A 117 -30.29 40.31 1.05
CA SER A 117 -29.87 40.88 2.32
C SER A 117 -30.67 40.27 3.48
N ILE A 118 -29.99 39.64 4.43
CA ILE A 118 -30.56 39.28 5.73
C ILE A 118 -30.27 40.42 6.70
N LYS A 119 -31.35 41.00 7.23
CA LYS A 119 -31.33 42.04 8.26
C LYS A 119 -31.18 41.40 9.63
N SER A 120 -30.24 41.93 10.42
CA SER A 120 -30.16 41.75 11.86
C SER A 120 -31.25 42.59 12.54
N GLN A 121 -31.96 42.00 13.51
CA GLN A 121 -32.68 42.75 14.56
C GLN A 121 -32.80 41.92 15.85
N ASP A 122 -32.02 42.36 16.84
CA ASP A 122 -32.26 42.51 18.28
C ASP A 122 -33.38 41.76 19.03
N LYS A 123 -32.92 41.22 20.18
CA LYS A 123 -33.48 41.23 21.55
C LYS A 123 -34.63 40.30 21.93
N PHE A 124 -34.37 39.56 23.02
CA PHE A 124 -35.18 39.20 24.21
C PHE A 124 -34.61 37.87 24.74
N GLU A 125 -34.55 37.53 26.03
CA GLU A 125 -34.75 38.14 27.33
C GLU A 125 -34.11 37.13 28.33
N ASP A 126 -33.71 37.60 29.51
CA ASP A 126 -33.20 36.75 30.60
C ASP A 126 -34.16 35.61 30.94
N ASN A 127 -33.65 34.40 31.13
CA ASN A 127 -34.24 33.41 32.02
C ASN A 127 -33.16 32.50 32.58
N ASP A 128 -32.93 32.68 33.88
CA ASP A 128 -32.33 31.70 34.79
C ASP A 128 -33.14 30.39 34.72
N VAL A 129 -32.50 29.29 34.34
CA VAL A 129 -32.99 27.93 34.58
C VAL A 129 -31.84 27.08 35.09
N GLU A 130 -32.19 26.35 36.14
CA GLU A 130 -31.37 25.63 37.09
C GLU A 130 -30.53 24.49 36.46
N GLU A 131 -29.33 24.31 37.02
CA GLU A 131 -28.52 23.09 36.91
C GLU A 131 -29.32 21.88 37.40
N GLU A 132 -29.68 20.94 36.53
CA GLU A 132 -29.78 19.50 36.86
C GLU A 132 -29.64 18.67 35.57
N GLY A 133 -28.81 17.63 35.61
CA GLY A 133 -28.77 16.56 34.60
C GLY A 133 -27.49 16.53 33.76
N VAL A 134 -26.48 15.81 34.26
CA VAL A 134 -25.44 15.22 33.41
C VAL A 134 -26.13 14.11 32.64
N ASP A 135 -26.56 14.40 31.42
CA ASP A 135 -26.96 13.38 30.46
C ASP A 135 -25.69 12.68 29.98
N GLU A 136 -25.58 11.40 30.33
CA GLU A 136 -24.59 10.48 29.78
C GLU A 136 -24.76 10.47 28.25
N ASP A 137 -23.68 10.82 27.54
CA ASP A 137 -23.57 10.64 26.11
C ASP A 137 -23.98 9.21 25.72
N PRO A 138 -24.90 9.00 24.77
CA PRO A 138 -25.14 7.69 24.21
C PRO A 138 -24.05 7.40 23.17
N GLU A 139 -22.80 7.29 23.60
CA GLU A 139 -21.75 6.59 22.83
C GLU A 139 -22.01 5.08 22.91
N GLY A 140 -23.02 4.62 22.17
CA GLY A 140 -23.50 3.25 22.27
C GLY A 140 -24.08 2.71 20.97
N GLY A 141 -23.51 3.12 19.83
CA GLY A 141 -23.78 2.52 18.52
C GLY A 141 -22.65 1.61 18.05
N ALA A 142 -21.83 1.06 18.95
CA ALA A 142 -20.85 0.03 18.60
C ALA A 142 -21.61 -1.28 18.34
N ASN A 143 -21.54 -1.79 17.11
CA ASN A 143 -22.17 -3.04 16.73
C ASN A 143 -21.70 -4.17 17.66
N SER A 144 -22.61 -4.72 18.47
CA SER A 144 -22.36 -5.88 19.32
C SER A 144 -22.05 -7.16 18.54
N ALA A 145 -22.13 -7.11 17.21
CA ALA A 145 -21.86 -8.22 16.30
C ALA A 145 -20.40 -8.73 16.36
N PHE A 146 -19.45 -7.92 16.85
CA PHE A 146 -18.03 -8.25 16.88
C PHE A 146 -17.45 -8.34 18.31
N GLU A 147 -18.25 -8.73 19.31
CA GLU A 147 -17.73 -9.05 20.64
C GLU A 147 -16.94 -10.38 20.63
N GLY A 148 -15.61 -10.32 20.53
CA GLY A 148 -14.74 -11.50 20.62
C GLY A 148 -13.59 -11.51 19.62
N ASP A 149 -13.22 -12.70 19.13
CA ASP A 149 -12.28 -12.84 18.01
C ASP A 149 -12.99 -12.37 16.72
N MET A 150 -12.67 -11.15 16.30
CA MET A 150 -13.29 -10.48 15.14
C MET A 150 -13.17 -11.30 13.86
N LEU A 151 -12.08 -12.05 13.66
CA LEU A 151 -11.90 -12.87 12.47
C LEU A 151 -12.86 -14.05 12.48
N GLN A 152 -13.01 -14.71 13.62
CA GLN A 152 -14.02 -15.76 13.77
C GLN A 152 -15.43 -15.22 13.58
N ALA A 153 -15.71 -14.00 14.05
CA ALA A 153 -16.99 -13.34 13.82
C ALA A 153 -17.23 -13.08 12.31
N ILE A 154 -16.23 -12.60 11.58
CA ILE A 154 -16.30 -12.44 10.10
C ILE A 154 -16.54 -13.79 9.41
N VAL A 155 -15.95 -14.89 9.87
CA VAL A 155 -16.22 -16.22 9.27
C VAL A 155 -17.66 -16.66 9.52
N GLN A 156 -18.20 -16.41 10.71
CA GLN A 156 -19.50 -16.93 11.14
C GLN A 156 -20.71 -16.14 10.61
N ILE A 157 -20.57 -14.83 10.45
CA ILE A 157 -21.64 -13.97 9.92
C ILE A 157 -21.99 -14.36 8.48
N SER A 158 -23.21 -14.14 7.99
CA SER A 158 -23.48 -14.38 6.55
C SER A 158 -22.97 -13.23 5.67
N ASP A 159 -22.64 -13.48 4.41
CA ASP A 159 -22.17 -12.44 3.47
C ASP A 159 -23.18 -11.28 3.36
N GLN A 160 -24.48 -11.61 3.26
CA GLN A 160 -25.54 -10.60 3.19
C GLN A 160 -25.65 -9.78 4.48
N GLU A 161 -25.43 -10.40 5.64
CA GLU A 161 -25.48 -9.72 6.92
C GLU A 161 -24.27 -8.81 7.11
N LEU A 162 -23.06 -9.26 6.75
CA LEU A 162 -21.85 -8.44 6.75
C LEU A 162 -22.00 -7.24 5.79
N LEU A 163 -22.49 -7.48 4.57
CA LEU A 163 -22.80 -6.44 3.60
C LEU A 163 -23.76 -5.41 4.18
N ASN A 164 -24.86 -5.87 4.81
CA ASN A 164 -25.84 -4.97 5.41
C ASN A 164 -25.24 -4.16 6.57
N ILE A 165 -24.39 -4.74 7.40
CA ILE A 165 -23.72 -4.02 8.50
C ILE A 165 -22.85 -2.90 7.94
N ILE A 166 -21.98 -3.23 6.97
CA ILE A 166 -21.06 -2.27 6.37
C ILE A 166 -21.84 -1.17 5.62
N TYR A 167 -22.79 -1.57 4.78
CA TYR A 167 -23.59 -0.63 4.01
C TYR A 167 -24.42 0.31 4.92
N ASN A 168 -25.04 -0.20 5.98
CA ASN A 168 -25.83 0.63 6.90
C ASN A 168 -24.95 1.62 7.66
N GLN A 169 -23.73 1.23 8.05
CA GLN A 169 -22.79 2.15 8.69
C GLN A 169 -22.41 3.29 7.73
N LEU A 170 -21.99 2.95 6.51
CA LEU A 170 -21.51 3.93 5.54
C LEU A 170 -22.65 4.80 4.98
N SER A 171 -23.84 4.25 4.75
CA SER A 171 -24.98 5.01 4.24
C SER A 171 -25.64 5.92 5.29
N SER A 172 -25.24 5.83 6.57
CA SER A 172 -25.78 6.66 7.66
C SER A 172 -25.59 8.17 7.42
N PHE A 173 -24.62 8.55 6.60
CA PHE A 173 -24.34 9.93 6.21
C PHE A 173 -25.34 10.48 5.18
N GLY A 174 -26.12 9.63 4.52
CA GLY A 174 -27.09 10.03 3.50
C GLY A 174 -26.48 10.44 2.15
N TYR A 175 -25.19 10.17 1.94
CA TYR A 175 -24.50 10.36 0.66
C TYR A 175 -24.27 9.01 -0.03
N GLU A 176 -24.16 9.02 -1.36
CA GLU A 176 -23.81 7.82 -2.14
C GLU A 176 -22.29 7.61 -2.25
N ASN A 177 -21.52 8.70 -2.13
CA ASN A 177 -20.06 8.70 -2.17
C ASN A 177 -19.52 9.32 -0.89
N LEU A 178 -18.45 8.73 -0.35
CA LEU A 178 -17.76 9.25 0.83
C LEU A 178 -16.26 9.42 0.57
N PRO A 179 -15.62 10.42 1.20
CA PRO A 179 -14.16 10.50 1.24
C PRO A 179 -13.52 9.24 1.83
N MET A 180 -12.34 8.87 1.32
CA MET A 180 -11.64 7.66 1.74
C MET A 180 -11.27 7.62 3.23
N ASP A 181 -10.90 8.75 3.81
CA ASP A 181 -10.54 8.90 5.22
C ASP A 181 -11.75 8.61 6.11
N VAL A 182 -12.91 9.12 5.73
CA VAL A 182 -14.19 8.81 6.38
C VAL A 182 -14.49 7.32 6.27
N ILE A 183 -14.35 6.71 5.09
CA ILE A 183 -14.58 5.26 4.93
C ILE A 183 -13.66 4.43 5.80
N LYS A 184 -12.36 4.72 5.84
CA LYS A 184 -11.42 3.99 6.70
C LYS A 184 -11.83 4.07 8.16
N ASP A 185 -12.19 5.26 8.63
CA ASP A 185 -12.58 5.46 10.03
C ASP A 185 -13.91 4.77 10.36
N GLU A 186 -14.88 4.80 9.45
CA GLU A 186 -16.15 4.10 9.64
C GLU A 186 -15.98 2.57 9.61
N ILE A 187 -15.14 2.03 8.72
CA ILE A 187 -14.84 0.59 8.71
C ILE A 187 -14.11 0.18 9.99
N LYS A 188 -13.16 0.98 10.48
CA LYS A 188 -12.54 0.73 11.79
C LYS A 188 -13.59 0.67 12.89
N LYS A 189 -14.57 1.59 12.90
CA LYS A 189 -15.67 1.57 13.88
C LYS A 189 -16.55 0.33 13.74
N VAL A 190 -16.89 -0.12 12.52
CA VAL A 190 -17.66 -1.35 12.30
C VAL A 190 -17.03 -2.53 13.03
N PHE A 191 -15.70 -2.66 12.96
CA PHE A 191 -14.94 -3.75 13.55
C PHE A 191 -14.34 -3.41 14.93
N ASN A 192 -14.86 -2.39 15.63
CA ASN A 192 -14.39 -1.97 16.96
C ASN A 192 -12.86 -1.74 17.03
N TYR A 193 -12.25 -1.25 15.95
CA TYR A 193 -10.81 -1.03 15.79
C TYR A 193 -9.95 -2.30 15.92
N GLN A 194 -10.55 -3.49 15.79
CA GLN A 194 -9.86 -4.76 15.88
C GLN A 194 -9.38 -5.28 14.53
N LEU A 195 -9.79 -4.65 13.42
CA LEU A 195 -9.36 -5.04 12.08
C LEU A 195 -7.84 -4.80 11.92
N PRO A 196 -7.05 -5.85 11.60
CA PRO A 196 -5.62 -5.68 11.32
C PRO A 196 -5.36 -4.66 10.23
N GLU A 197 -4.28 -3.88 10.38
CA GLU A 197 -3.90 -2.85 9.42
C GLU A 197 -3.71 -3.43 8.00
N ALA A 198 -3.09 -4.61 7.88
CA ALA A 198 -2.91 -5.28 6.60
C ALA A 198 -4.24 -5.57 5.88
N ILE A 199 -5.27 -6.01 6.61
CA ILE A 199 -6.61 -6.22 6.02
C ILE A 199 -7.22 -4.88 5.57
N MET A 200 -7.10 -3.84 6.40
CA MET A 200 -7.60 -2.51 6.03
C MET A 200 -6.91 -2.00 4.76
N LEU A 201 -5.58 -2.11 4.68
CA LEU A 201 -4.82 -1.70 3.50
C LEU A 201 -5.23 -2.51 2.27
N PHE A 202 -5.46 -3.82 2.40
CA PHE A 202 -5.91 -4.65 1.29
C PHE A 202 -7.29 -4.23 0.78
N VAL A 203 -8.23 -3.99 1.70
CA VAL A 203 -9.58 -3.48 1.36
C VAL A 203 -9.45 -2.16 0.59
N MET A 204 -8.61 -1.24 1.05
CA MET A 204 -8.39 0.03 0.36
C MET A 204 -7.67 -0.14 -0.98
N ALA A 205 -6.76 -1.10 -1.10
CA ALA A 205 -6.05 -1.42 -2.34
C ALA A 205 -7.01 -1.82 -3.47
N GLU A 206 -8.00 -2.64 -3.12
CA GLU A 206 -8.99 -3.13 -4.07
C GLU A 206 -10.02 -2.06 -4.45
N SER A 207 -10.27 -1.11 -3.56
CA SER A 207 -11.33 -0.11 -3.71
C SER A 207 -11.27 0.70 -4.99
N GLU A 208 -12.43 1.04 -5.55
CA GLU A 208 -12.51 1.96 -6.68
C GLU A 208 -12.57 3.42 -6.19
N ILE A 209 -11.44 4.11 -6.31
CA ILE A 209 -11.27 5.49 -5.86
C ILE A 209 -11.47 6.45 -7.03
N SER A 210 -12.43 7.36 -6.89
CA SER A 210 -12.73 8.41 -7.87
C SER A 210 -11.62 9.47 -7.92
N GLU A 211 -11.63 10.29 -8.97
CA GLU A 211 -10.63 11.35 -9.16
C GLU A 211 -10.62 12.41 -8.04
N ASP A 212 -11.75 12.60 -7.37
CA ASP A 212 -11.92 13.53 -6.25
C ASP A 212 -11.60 12.90 -4.88
N GLY A 213 -11.15 11.64 -4.84
CA GLY A 213 -10.81 10.93 -3.62
C GLY A 213 -12.00 10.34 -2.87
N THR A 214 -13.18 10.32 -3.50
CA THR A 214 -14.36 9.66 -2.96
C THR A 214 -14.54 8.23 -3.49
N ILE A 215 -15.29 7.43 -2.75
CA ILE A 215 -15.61 6.04 -3.09
C ILE A 215 -17.13 5.86 -2.99
N GLU A 216 -17.70 5.16 -3.97
CA GLU A 216 -19.13 4.83 -4.00
C GLU A 216 -19.45 3.73 -2.97
N ILE A 217 -20.34 4.04 -2.03
CA ILE A 217 -20.64 3.19 -0.87
C ILE A 217 -21.22 1.83 -1.29
N GLY A 218 -22.09 1.81 -2.29
CA GLY A 218 -22.75 0.58 -2.75
C GLY A 218 -21.75 -0.43 -3.30
N GLN A 219 -20.88 0.01 -4.22
CA GLN A 219 -19.84 -0.81 -4.81
C GLN A 219 -18.80 -1.23 -3.77
N PHE A 220 -18.35 -0.27 -2.95
CA PHE A 220 -17.38 -0.54 -1.90
C PHE A 220 -17.87 -1.58 -0.91
N SER A 221 -19.12 -1.46 -0.42
CA SER A 221 -19.69 -2.40 0.56
C SER A 221 -19.72 -3.84 0.05
N GLN A 222 -20.05 -4.03 -1.23
CA GLN A 222 -20.02 -5.35 -1.87
C GLN A 222 -18.59 -5.87 -1.98
N GLN A 223 -17.66 -5.02 -2.41
CA GLN A 223 -16.27 -5.39 -2.61
C GLN A 223 -15.58 -5.76 -1.29
N VAL A 224 -15.68 -4.90 -0.26
CA VAL A 224 -15.08 -5.17 1.06
C VAL A 224 -15.65 -6.44 1.68
N THR A 225 -16.94 -6.70 1.51
CA THR A 225 -17.55 -7.95 2.00
C THR A 225 -16.89 -9.16 1.34
N ASN A 226 -16.73 -9.14 0.01
CA ASN A 226 -16.07 -10.22 -0.72
C ASN A 226 -14.62 -10.40 -0.27
N VAL A 227 -13.86 -9.31 -0.20
CA VAL A 227 -12.45 -9.29 0.23
C VAL A 227 -12.30 -9.87 1.63
N LEU A 228 -13.05 -9.37 2.62
CA LEU A 228 -12.98 -9.84 3.99
C LEU A 228 -13.34 -11.33 4.11
N LYS A 229 -14.37 -11.77 3.38
CA LYS A 229 -14.80 -13.17 3.40
C LYS A 229 -13.77 -14.12 2.80
N THR A 230 -13.13 -13.69 1.73
CA THR A 230 -12.07 -14.47 1.09
C THR A 230 -10.83 -14.52 1.96
N ILE A 231 -10.34 -13.37 2.43
CA ILE A 231 -9.05 -13.26 3.11
C ILE A 231 -9.08 -13.88 4.51
N VAL A 232 -10.14 -13.66 5.28
CA VAL A 232 -10.23 -14.22 6.64
C VAL A 232 -10.31 -15.76 6.59
N GLY A 233 -10.70 -16.35 5.46
CA GLY A 233 -10.64 -17.79 5.23
C GLY A 233 -9.23 -18.34 4.94
N VAL A 234 -8.24 -17.48 4.72
CA VAL A 234 -6.87 -17.86 4.36
C VAL A 234 -5.91 -17.54 5.51
N GLU A 235 -5.50 -18.56 6.26
CA GLU A 235 -4.68 -18.41 7.47
C GLU A 235 -3.33 -17.71 7.21
N SER A 236 -2.74 -17.85 6.01
CA SER A 236 -1.43 -17.28 5.67
C SER A 236 -1.43 -15.76 5.51
N PHE A 237 -2.60 -15.13 5.25
CA PHE A 237 -2.66 -13.68 5.06
C PHE A 237 -2.31 -12.90 6.35
N MET A 238 -2.45 -13.54 7.51
CA MET A 238 -2.34 -12.90 8.82
C MET A 238 -0.93 -12.89 9.39
N GLU A 239 0.05 -13.39 8.65
CA GLU A 239 1.45 -13.30 9.05
C GLU A 239 1.92 -11.84 9.09
N GLU A 240 2.70 -11.47 10.10
CA GLU A 240 3.21 -10.10 10.23
C GLU A 240 4.05 -9.71 9.01
N ILE A 241 3.60 -8.67 8.30
CA ILE A 241 4.35 -8.11 7.19
C ILE A 241 5.54 -7.33 7.76
N ASN A 242 6.75 -7.89 7.59
CA ASN A 242 7.99 -7.25 8.00
C ASN A 242 8.72 -6.69 6.77
N VAL A 243 8.77 -5.36 6.66
CA VAL A 243 9.48 -4.66 5.58
C VAL A 243 10.87 -4.28 6.06
N ASN A 244 11.89 -4.79 5.39
CA ASN A 244 13.29 -4.50 5.64
C ASN A 244 13.76 -3.30 4.78
N GLU A 245 14.71 -2.50 5.29
CA GLU A 245 15.31 -1.40 4.52
C GLU A 245 16.08 -1.88 3.27
N ALA A 246 16.47 -3.16 3.25
CA ALA A 246 17.11 -3.79 2.10
C ALA A 246 16.11 -4.25 1.02
N ASP A 247 14.81 -4.21 1.31
CA ASP A 247 13.79 -4.63 0.34
C ASP A 247 13.67 -3.60 -0.78
N VAL A 248 13.39 -4.13 -1.97
CA VAL A 248 13.39 -3.38 -3.22
C VAL A 248 11.99 -3.45 -3.80
N VAL A 249 11.47 -2.30 -4.21
CA VAL A 249 10.17 -2.17 -4.87
C VAL A 249 10.43 -1.62 -6.27
N HIS A 250 9.92 -2.29 -7.31
CA HIS A 250 10.17 -1.91 -8.71
C HIS A 250 11.65 -1.77 -9.08
N GLY A 251 12.53 -2.52 -8.42
CA GLY A 251 13.97 -2.43 -8.63
C GLY A 251 14.65 -1.27 -7.90
N LEU A 252 13.92 -0.45 -7.14
CA LEU A 252 14.42 0.68 -6.37
C LEU A 252 14.45 0.37 -4.87
N ASN A 253 15.55 0.70 -4.21
CA ASN A 253 15.57 0.73 -2.75
C ASN A 253 14.80 1.96 -2.22
N LYS A 254 14.55 2.00 -0.91
CA LYS A 254 13.81 3.10 -0.28
C LYS A 254 14.34 4.50 -0.65
N MET A 255 15.65 4.71 -0.61
CA MET A 255 16.24 6.01 -0.89
C MET A 255 16.07 6.41 -2.36
N GLU A 256 16.25 5.47 -3.29
CA GLU A 256 16.07 5.72 -4.72
C GLU A 256 14.60 6.02 -5.06
N LEU A 257 13.67 5.27 -4.47
CA LEU A 257 12.23 5.51 -4.62
C LEU A 257 11.83 6.87 -4.06
N ASP A 258 12.34 7.23 -2.88
CA ASP A 258 12.05 8.52 -2.24
C ASP A 258 12.54 9.68 -3.11
N GLU A 259 13.73 9.57 -3.71
CA GLU A 259 14.28 10.58 -4.62
C GLU A 259 13.44 10.72 -5.91
N GLU A 260 13.00 9.60 -6.49
CA GLU A 260 12.21 9.61 -7.72
C GLU A 260 10.81 10.21 -7.49
N LEU A 261 10.10 9.74 -6.46
CA LEU A 261 8.78 10.28 -6.10
C LEU A 261 8.87 11.76 -5.72
N LYS A 262 9.92 12.16 -4.99
CA LYS A 262 10.16 13.56 -4.66
C LYS A 262 10.35 14.41 -5.92
N ALA A 263 11.14 13.96 -6.88
CA ALA A 263 11.35 14.69 -8.13
C ALA A 263 10.06 14.83 -8.96
N ILE A 264 9.16 13.83 -8.91
CA ILE A 264 7.84 13.88 -9.54
C ILE A 264 6.96 14.94 -8.87
N PHE A 265 6.79 14.88 -7.54
CA PHE A 265 5.87 15.77 -6.85
C PHE A 265 6.37 17.21 -6.74
N GLU A 266 7.69 17.45 -6.58
CA GLU A 266 8.26 18.80 -6.61
C GLU A 266 8.08 19.48 -7.97
N ARG A 267 8.04 18.70 -9.06
CA ARG A 267 7.75 19.22 -10.40
C ARG A 267 6.28 19.62 -10.56
N ALA A 268 5.38 18.85 -9.96
CA ALA A 268 3.94 19.13 -9.97
C ALA A 268 3.53 20.26 -9.01
N ASP A 269 4.32 20.47 -7.97
CA ASP A 269 4.21 21.56 -6.99
C ASP A 269 4.87 22.85 -7.49
N GLU A 270 4.21 23.51 -8.45
CA GLU A 270 4.65 24.81 -8.99
C GLU A 270 4.88 25.88 -7.91
N GLY A 271 4.22 25.75 -6.76
CA GLY A 271 4.27 26.70 -5.64
C GLY A 271 5.32 26.38 -4.58
N GLN A 272 5.94 25.20 -4.62
CA GLN A 272 6.80 24.68 -3.55
C GLN A 272 6.14 24.77 -2.17
N THR A 273 4.83 24.49 -2.12
CA THR A 273 4.05 24.54 -0.88
C THR A 273 4.31 23.32 0.01
N GLY A 274 4.84 22.23 -0.56
CA GLY A 274 4.91 20.93 0.11
C GLY A 274 3.59 20.17 0.06
N ALA A 275 2.58 20.69 -0.66
CA ALA A 275 1.25 20.11 -0.77
C ALA A 275 0.68 20.26 -2.19
N ILE A 276 0.02 19.21 -2.70
CA ILE A 276 -0.64 19.26 -4.01
C ILE A 276 -2.07 18.74 -3.91
N SER A 277 -2.95 19.17 -4.81
CA SER A 277 -4.34 18.67 -4.80
C SER A 277 -4.38 17.15 -5.01
N PHE A 278 -5.35 16.49 -4.39
CA PHE A 278 -5.53 15.03 -4.49
C PHE A 278 -5.54 14.54 -5.95
N ALA A 279 -6.29 15.20 -6.83
CA ALA A 279 -6.34 14.86 -8.25
C ALA A 279 -4.98 14.98 -8.96
N LYS A 280 -4.15 15.97 -8.60
CA LYS A 280 -2.77 16.08 -9.11
C LYS A 280 -1.94 14.93 -8.55
N PHE A 281 -1.95 14.71 -7.24
CA PHE A 281 -1.21 13.62 -6.59
C PHE A 281 -1.48 12.26 -7.24
N ARG A 282 -2.75 11.92 -7.45
CA ARG A 282 -3.18 10.69 -8.14
C ARG A 282 -2.66 10.63 -9.58
N ARG A 283 -2.80 11.71 -10.34
CA ARG A 283 -2.34 11.75 -11.74
C ARG A 283 -0.83 11.55 -11.83
N GLU A 284 -0.06 12.27 -11.01
CA GLU A 284 1.40 12.15 -11.05
C GLU A 284 1.89 10.76 -10.65
N LEU A 285 1.20 10.05 -9.74
CA LEU A 285 1.48 8.64 -9.43
C LEU A 285 1.18 7.70 -10.61
N LEU A 286 0.07 7.92 -11.32
CA LEU A 286 -0.34 7.09 -12.46
C LEU A 286 0.52 7.34 -13.71
N GLU A 287 0.98 8.58 -13.90
CA GLU A 287 1.83 8.98 -15.02
C GLU A 287 3.34 8.84 -14.72
N ALA A 288 3.71 8.42 -13.51
CA ALA A 288 5.08 8.15 -13.15
C ALA A 288 5.64 6.98 -13.96
N ASP A 289 6.90 7.07 -14.38
CA ASP A 289 7.65 5.97 -15.02
C ASP A 289 8.10 4.91 -13.98
N LEU A 290 7.20 4.56 -13.05
CA LEU A 290 7.38 3.57 -12.00
C LEU A 290 6.54 2.31 -12.23
N ASP A 291 5.70 2.28 -13.28
CA ASP A 291 4.82 1.17 -13.64
C ASP A 291 3.93 0.67 -12.48
N LEU A 292 3.46 1.59 -11.65
CA LEU A 292 2.66 1.25 -10.47
C LEU A 292 1.32 0.59 -10.85
N SER A 293 0.98 -0.48 -10.15
CA SER A 293 -0.30 -1.15 -10.27
C SER A 293 -1.44 -0.31 -9.69
N ARG A 294 -2.69 -0.63 -10.04
CA ARG A 294 -3.88 0.02 -9.44
C ARG A 294 -3.87 -0.11 -7.91
N ARG A 295 -3.52 -1.30 -7.38
CA ARG A 295 -3.47 -1.56 -5.93
C ARG A 295 -2.42 -0.68 -5.25
N GLU A 296 -1.25 -0.60 -5.85
CA GLU A 296 -0.14 0.22 -5.36
C GLU A 296 -0.53 1.69 -5.26
N VAL A 297 -1.10 2.24 -6.34
CA VAL A 297 -1.59 3.62 -6.34
C VAL A 297 -2.69 3.79 -5.28
N ASN A 298 -3.68 2.90 -5.24
CA ASN A 298 -4.79 2.99 -4.30
C ASN A 298 -4.35 2.97 -2.84
N ILE A 299 -3.38 2.11 -2.47
CA ILE A 299 -2.84 2.06 -1.11
C ILE A 299 -2.16 3.40 -0.78
N VAL A 300 -1.29 3.90 -1.66
CA VAL A 300 -0.59 5.17 -1.45
C VAL A 300 -1.57 6.34 -1.33
N LEU A 301 -2.64 6.36 -2.15
CA LEU A 301 -3.71 7.35 -2.03
C LEU A 301 -4.44 7.22 -0.69
N SER A 302 -4.80 6.01 -0.28
CA SER A 302 -5.57 5.76 0.94
C SER A 302 -4.84 6.19 2.22
N GLU A 303 -3.51 6.12 2.21
CA GLU A 303 -2.65 6.52 3.34
C GLU A 303 -2.08 7.94 3.17
N ALA A 304 -2.46 8.65 2.11
CA ALA A 304 -2.04 10.02 1.91
C ALA A 304 -2.67 10.95 2.95
N GLU A 305 -1.83 11.63 3.73
CA GLU A 305 -2.30 12.66 4.65
C GLU A 305 -2.59 13.96 3.90
N SER A 306 -3.71 14.59 4.25
CA SER A 306 -4.09 15.90 3.72
C SER A 306 -3.99 16.98 4.79
N ASP A 307 -3.75 18.22 4.35
CA ASP A 307 -3.80 19.41 5.18
C ASP A 307 -5.24 19.89 5.45
N GLU A 308 -5.38 21.02 6.17
CA GLU A 308 -6.67 21.65 6.48
C GLU A 308 -7.46 22.10 5.24
N HIS A 309 -6.83 22.11 4.06
CA HIS A 309 -7.42 22.50 2.79
C HIS A 309 -7.69 21.30 1.87
N GLY A 310 -7.47 20.06 2.34
CA GLY A 310 -7.64 18.85 1.55
C GLY A 310 -6.55 18.66 0.49
N GLN A 311 -5.38 19.31 0.65
CA GLN A 311 -4.22 19.08 -0.20
C GLN A 311 -3.32 18.01 0.42
N VAL A 312 -2.83 17.10 -0.41
CA VAL A 312 -1.98 15.99 -0.01
C VAL A 312 -0.58 16.50 0.32
N LEU A 313 -0.12 16.20 1.53
CA LEU A 313 1.23 16.47 2.03
C LEU A 313 2.19 15.39 1.51
N TYR A 314 2.68 15.57 0.28
CA TYR A 314 3.41 14.51 -0.44
C TYR A 314 4.70 14.05 0.26
N GLU A 315 5.37 14.88 1.06
CA GLU A 315 6.55 14.46 1.83
C GLU A 315 6.23 13.33 2.81
N LYS A 316 5.05 13.37 3.45
CA LYS A 316 4.62 12.29 4.35
C LYS A 316 4.30 11.01 3.56
N SER A 317 3.63 11.15 2.42
CA SER A 317 3.33 10.03 1.53
C SER A 317 4.60 9.38 0.97
N ILE A 318 5.62 10.16 0.61
CA ILE A 318 6.92 9.62 0.15
C ILE A 318 7.55 8.77 1.25
N ASN A 319 7.61 9.28 2.48
CA ASN A 319 8.23 8.57 3.61
C ASN A 319 7.59 7.20 3.92
N SER A 320 6.31 7.01 3.60
CA SER A 320 5.58 5.75 3.76
C SER A 320 5.49 4.92 2.47
N ALA A 321 5.75 5.51 1.29
CA ALA A 321 5.54 4.87 -0.01
C ALA A 321 6.27 3.53 -0.15
N HIS A 322 7.55 3.46 0.20
CA HIS A 322 8.32 2.20 0.08
C HIS A 322 7.65 1.04 0.82
N ARG A 323 7.23 1.26 2.07
CA ARG A 323 6.51 0.26 2.87
C ARG A 323 5.18 -0.13 2.20
N LEU A 324 4.42 0.87 1.77
CA LEU A 324 3.08 0.66 1.21
C LEU A 324 3.10 -0.10 -0.11
N LEU A 325 4.04 0.24 -0.99
CA LEU A 325 4.22 -0.44 -2.27
C LEU A 325 4.74 -1.88 -2.07
N PHE A 326 5.63 -2.09 -1.09
CA PHE A 326 6.06 -3.44 -0.74
C PHE A 326 4.88 -4.30 -0.25
N ILE A 327 4.04 -3.75 0.63
CA ILE A 327 2.80 -4.41 1.09
C ILE A 327 1.88 -4.72 -0.09
N ALA A 328 1.72 -3.78 -1.03
CA ALA A 328 0.92 -3.99 -2.23
C ALA A 328 1.46 -5.14 -3.11
N ASN A 329 2.77 -5.23 -3.30
CA ASN A 329 3.39 -6.34 -4.01
C ASN A 329 3.14 -7.67 -3.29
N MET A 330 3.20 -7.70 -1.96
CA MET A 330 2.83 -8.91 -1.20
C MET A 330 1.37 -9.29 -1.38
N PHE A 331 0.47 -8.32 -1.55
CA PHE A 331 -0.93 -8.58 -1.87
C PHE A 331 -1.10 -9.19 -3.26
N ASP A 332 -0.32 -8.73 -4.25
CA ASP A 332 -0.29 -9.33 -5.57
C ASP A 332 0.21 -10.78 -5.53
N ASP A 333 1.31 -11.04 -4.82
CA ASP A 333 1.84 -12.39 -4.61
C ASP A 333 0.81 -13.28 -3.92
N PHE A 334 0.17 -12.79 -2.86
CA PHE A 334 -0.89 -13.51 -2.14
C PHE A 334 -2.07 -13.87 -3.04
N CYS A 335 -2.56 -12.91 -3.83
CA CYS A 335 -3.65 -13.16 -4.78
C CYS A 335 -3.27 -14.20 -5.83
N ASN A 336 -2.04 -14.12 -6.36
CA ASN A 336 -1.55 -15.06 -7.37
C ASN A 336 -1.39 -16.47 -6.81
N GLU A 337 -0.88 -16.62 -5.58
CA GLU A 337 -0.71 -17.91 -4.92
C GLU A 337 -2.04 -18.60 -4.62
N ASN A 338 -3.08 -17.82 -4.33
CA ASN A 338 -4.41 -18.32 -3.96
C ASN A 338 -5.43 -18.27 -5.11
N ASP A 339 -5.00 -17.90 -6.32
CA ASP A 339 -5.85 -17.72 -7.53
C ASP A 339 -7.07 -16.81 -7.26
N LEU A 340 -6.82 -15.70 -6.56
CA LEU A 340 -7.83 -14.71 -6.19
C LEU A 340 -7.87 -13.59 -7.22
N HIS A 341 -9.08 -13.30 -7.70
CA HIS A 341 -9.37 -12.22 -8.63
C HIS A 341 -10.51 -11.39 -8.05
N PHE A 342 -10.24 -10.11 -7.78
CA PHE A 342 -11.17 -9.16 -7.18
C PHE A 342 -11.65 -8.12 -8.19
#